data_AF-A0A7W4EF38-F1
#
_entry.id   AF-A0A7W4EF38-F1
#
_cell.length_a   1.000
_cell.length_b   1.000
_cell.length_c   1.000
_cell.angle_alpha   90.00
_cell.angle_beta   90.00
_cell.angle_gamma   90.00
#
_symmetry.space_group_name_H-M   'P 1'
#
loop_
_entity.id
_entity.type
_entity.pdbx_description
1 polymer ?
#
loop_
_entity_poly.entity_id
_entity_poly.type
_entity_poly.pdbx_seq_one_letter_code
_entity_poly.pdbx_strand_id
1 'polypeptide(L)'
;MGGQVKDYINIDPSTHRMKIIRWIALLIPLLLVAYSVFMQFSPLGKPTAVNIYAFYVVNICWVIIGFWQFFAAPRQPIGHIAGLIGYHILALAYVLTVSGFDMPLIYTWSALLLASSVYLGQTGINISIATLFAAASGSVIIHASDDKQVVSIVIHFLGTLIISYMVKMVISAQAIDQAELLRSQTAERLQRDRIVTIVNNLSDAIISTDRNGIISLYNASALNLFDTNTDLAGKCIDDFISIIDKNKQPFKFADKLHSAKTTQYRDDLTARISNESIRLGATYSPIRST
;
A
#
# COMPACT_ATOMS: atom_id res chain seq x y z
N MET A 1 -17.03 -23.86 -9.37
CA MET A 1 -16.04 -23.86 -10.47
C MET A 1 -15.19 -22.61 -10.32
N GLY A 2 -13.90 -22.79 -10.03
CA GLY A 2 -12.99 -21.71 -9.69
C GLY A 2 -12.65 -20.85 -10.89
N GLY A 3 -13.00 -19.56 -10.81
CA GLY A 3 -12.47 -18.54 -11.69
C GLY A 3 -11.05 -18.22 -11.25
N GLN A 4 -10.06 -18.72 -11.98
CA GLN A 4 -8.70 -18.19 -11.90
C GLN A 4 -8.74 -16.75 -12.40
N VAL A 5 -8.60 -15.80 -11.47
CA VAL A 5 -8.20 -14.43 -11.78
C VAL A 5 -6.78 -14.53 -12.33
N LYS A 6 -6.65 -14.51 -13.66
CA LYS A 6 -5.37 -14.17 -14.28
C LYS A 6 -5.14 -12.70 -13.99
N ASP A 7 -4.38 -12.42 -12.94
CA ASP A 7 -3.77 -11.11 -12.72
C ASP A 7 -2.83 -10.84 -13.89
N TYR A 8 -3.35 -10.20 -14.93
CA TYR A 8 -2.53 -9.51 -15.89
C TYR A 8 -1.84 -8.38 -15.15
N ILE A 9 -0.53 -8.48 -15.05
CA ILE A 9 0.41 -7.48 -14.55
C ILE A 9 0.25 -6.21 -15.40
N ASN A 10 -0.79 -5.42 -15.12
CA ASN A 10 -0.85 -4.02 -15.53
C ASN A 10 -0.17 -3.23 -14.42
N ILE A 11 1.16 -3.35 -14.36
CA ILE A 11 1.96 -2.51 -13.45
C ILE A 11 1.86 -1.10 -14.00
N ASP A 12 1.01 -0.29 -13.39
CA ASP A 12 1.00 1.14 -13.64
C ASP A 12 2.42 1.70 -13.39
N PRO A 13 3.10 2.23 -14.43
CA PRO A 13 4.44 2.80 -14.32
C PRO A 13 4.51 3.99 -13.34
N SER A 14 3.36 4.54 -12.94
CA SER A 14 3.24 5.66 -12.00
C SER A 14 3.40 5.25 -10.52
N THR A 15 3.39 3.94 -10.22
CA THR A 15 3.46 3.44 -8.85
C THR A 15 4.80 3.77 -8.18
N HIS A 16 4.74 4.18 -6.90
CA HIS A 16 5.91 4.48 -6.07
C HIS A 16 6.94 3.33 -6.07
N ARG A 17 6.46 2.09 -6.17
CA ARG A 17 7.28 0.86 -6.26
C ARG A 17 8.18 0.83 -7.51
N MET A 18 7.67 1.25 -8.67
CA MET A 18 8.45 1.26 -9.92
C MET A 18 9.57 2.31 -9.87
N LYS A 19 9.33 3.47 -9.24
CA LYS A 19 10.37 4.49 -9.03
C LYS A 19 11.51 3.96 -8.17
N ILE A 20 11.21 3.23 -7.09
CA ILE A 20 12.21 2.61 -6.23
C ILE A 20 13.04 1.59 -7.00
N ILE A 21 12.40 0.68 -7.75
CA ILE A 21 13.10 -0.34 -8.55
C ILE A 21 14.04 0.31 -9.59
N ARG A 22 13.63 1.42 -10.22
CA ARG A 22 14.48 2.16 -11.17
C ARG A 22 15.74 2.72 -10.52
N TRP A 23 15.61 3.30 -9.33
CA TRP A 23 16.78 3.79 -8.59
C TRP A 23 17.70 2.66 -8.16
N ILE A 24 17.16 1.55 -7.67
CA ILE A 24 17.93 0.35 -7.32
C ILE A 24 18.71 -0.16 -8.55
N ALA A 25 18.04 -0.24 -9.70
CA ALA A 25 18.67 -0.67 -10.95
C ALA A 25 19.79 0.25 -11.44
N LEU A 26 19.82 1.52 -11.05
CA LEU A 26 20.93 2.43 -11.37
C LEU A 26 22.03 2.38 -10.30
N LEU A 27 21.66 2.44 -9.02
CA LEU A 27 22.60 2.61 -7.92
C LEU A 27 23.41 1.34 -7.63
N ILE A 28 22.80 0.15 -7.74
CA ILE A 28 23.53 -1.12 -7.49
C ILE A 28 24.65 -1.32 -8.52
N PRO A 29 24.44 -1.21 -9.84
CA PRO A 29 25.52 -1.29 -10.82
C PRO A 29 26.64 -0.29 -10.54
N LEU A 30 26.31 0.96 -10.22
CA LEU A 30 27.31 1.99 -9.91
C LEU A 30 28.11 1.64 -8.66
N LEU A 31 27.45 1.08 -7.63
CA LEU A 31 28.11 0.60 -6.41
C LEU A 31 29.05 -0.57 -6.71
N LEU A 32 28.64 -1.52 -7.55
CA LEU A 32 29.48 -2.65 -7.98
C LEU A 32 30.70 -2.16 -8.79
N VAL A 33 30.51 -1.20 -9.69
CA VAL A 33 31.61 -0.58 -10.45
C VAL A 33 32.56 0.17 -9.52
N ALA A 34 32.05 0.95 -8.58
CA ALA A 34 32.88 1.65 -7.60
C ALA A 34 33.70 0.69 -6.75
N TYR A 35 33.08 -0.41 -6.30
CA TYR A 35 33.78 -1.47 -5.56
C TYR A 35 34.87 -2.13 -6.39
N SER A 36 34.59 -2.51 -7.64
CA SER A 36 35.57 -3.19 -8.49
C SER A 36 36.76 -2.28 -8.81
N VAL A 37 36.52 -0.99 -9.09
CA VAL A 37 37.56 0.02 -9.29
C VAL A 37 38.39 0.21 -8.03
N PHE A 38 37.74 0.34 -6.86
CA PHE A 38 38.44 0.45 -5.59
C PHE A 38 39.37 -0.75 -5.37
N MET A 39 38.87 -1.97 -5.55
CA MET A 39 39.67 -3.19 -5.39
C MET A 39 40.83 -3.28 -6.39
N GLN A 40 40.63 -2.83 -7.63
CA GLN A 40 41.68 -2.83 -8.68
C GLN A 40 42.87 -1.94 -8.34
N PHE A 41 42.66 -0.83 -7.63
CA PHE A 41 43.69 0.15 -7.27
C PHE A 41 44.08 0.13 -5.79
N SER A 42 43.49 -0.77 -4.99
CA SER A 42 43.73 -0.86 -3.56
C SER A 42 45.04 -1.59 -3.26
N PRO A 43 45.85 -1.11 -2.28
CA PRO A 43 47.01 -1.84 -1.78
C PRO A 43 46.67 -3.14 -1.04
N LEU A 44 45.40 -3.39 -0.72
CA LEU A 44 44.93 -4.46 0.18
C LEU A 44 44.78 -5.84 -0.48
N GLY A 45 44.89 -5.98 -1.81
CA GLY A 45 44.78 -7.31 -2.44
C GLY A 45 44.62 -7.28 -3.96
N LYS A 46 45.14 -8.34 -4.61
CA LYS A 46 45.23 -8.53 -6.07
C LYS A 46 43.87 -8.42 -6.77
N PRO A 47 43.84 -8.06 -8.06
CA PRO A 47 42.62 -8.13 -8.85
C PRO A 47 42.07 -9.56 -8.81
N THR A 48 40.86 -9.74 -8.28
CA THR A 48 40.05 -10.95 -8.46
C THR A 48 39.62 -11.13 -9.92
N ALA A 49 39.93 -10.15 -10.77
CA ALA A 49 39.67 -10.23 -12.18
C ALA A 49 40.54 -11.31 -12.83
N VAL A 50 39.89 -12.37 -13.31
CA VAL A 50 40.53 -13.44 -14.09
C VAL A 50 41.22 -12.85 -15.33
N ASN A 51 40.69 -11.73 -15.85
CA ASN A 51 41.18 -11.05 -17.03
C ASN A 51 40.90 -9.53 -16.99
N ILE A 52 41.90 -8.70 -17.29
CA ILE A 52 41.78 -7.23 -17.37
C ILE A 52 40.77 -6.76 -18.43
N TYR A 53 40.62 -7.48 -19.53
CA TYR A 53 39.61 -7.19 -20.55
C TYR A 53 38.19 -7.46 -20.01
N ALA A 54 38.00 -8.56 -19.27
CA ALA A 54 36.73 -8.88 -18.64
C ALA A 54 36.33 -7.82 -17.61
N PHE A 55 37.31 -7.32 -16.84
CA PHE A 55 37.11 -6.20 -15.90
C PHE A 55 36.50 -4.98 -16.60
N TYR A 56 37.11 -4.48 -17.67
CA TYR A 56 36.59 -3.29 -18.36
C TYR A 56 35.24 -3.55 -19.03
N VAL A 57 35.08 -4.68 -19.72
CA VAL A 57 33.83 -5.03 -20.41
C VAL A 57 32.66 -5.10 -19.43
N VAL A 58 32.80 -5.85 -18.34
CA VAL A 58 31.72 -6.04 -17.37
C VAL A 58 31.36 -4.72 -16.69
N ASN A 59 32.34 -3.91 -16.30
CA ASN A 59 32.08 -2.61 -15.66
C ASN A 59 31.42 -1.60 -16.61
N ILE A 60 31.85 -1.55 -17.87
CA ILE A 60 31.19 -0.71 -18.89
C ILE A 60 29.75 -1.18 -19.11
N CYS A 61 29.52 -2.49 -19.21
CA CYS A 61 28.18 -3.05 -19.34
C CYS A 61 27.30 -2.72 -18.13
N TRP A 62 27.84 -2.67 -16.90
CA TRP A 62 27.10 -2.28 -15.70
C TRP A 62 26.60 -0.83 -15.79
N VAL A 63 27.45 0.08 -16.24
CA VAL A 63 27.07 1.48 -16.47
C VAL A 63 26.01 1.57 -17.57
N ILE A 64 26.24 0.93 -18.71
CA ILE A 64 25.30 0.97 -19.84
C ILE A 64 23.93 0.43 -19.44
N ILE A 65 23.85 -0.75 -18.81
CA ILE A 65 22.57 -1.36 -18.45
C ILE A 65 21.87 -0.57 -17.32
N GLY A 66 22.61 0.00 -16.37
CA GLY A 66 22.07 0.87 -15.32
C GLY A 66 21.38 2.10 -15.91
N PHE A 67 22.08 2.82 -16.79
CA PHE A 67 21.53 4.00 -17.46
C PHE A 67 20.41 3.66 -18.45
N TRP A 68 20.56 2.57 -19.22
CA TRP A 68 19.52 2.11 -20.15
C TRP A 68 18.23 1.72 -19.42
N GLN A 69 18.34 1.00 -18.30
CA GLN A 69 17.18 0.63 -17.48
C GLN A 69 16.53 1.86 -16.84
N PHE A 70 17.34 2.84 -16.43
CA PHE A 70 16.83 4.06 -15.80
C PHE A 70 16.12 4.97 -16.81
N PHE A 71 16.65 5.18 -18.01
CA PHE A 71 16.12 6.16 -18.98
C PHE A 71 15.25 5.58 -20.10
N ALA A 72 15.55 4.37 -20.60
CA ALA A 72 14.99 3.84 -21.84
C ALA A 72 14.00 2.68 -21.64
N ALA A 73 14.33 1.72 -20.77
CA ALA A 73 13.51 0.51 -20.54
C ALA A 73 12.05 0.74 -20.09
N PRO A 74 11.67 1.81 -19.34
CA PRO A 74 10.30 2.00 -18.87
C PRO A 74 9.25 2.26 -19.98
N ARG A 75 9.67 2.37 -21.25
CA ARG A 75 8.77 2.68 -22.36
C ARG A 75 8.01 1.46 -22.89
N GLN A 76 8.45 0.24 -22.61
CA GLN A 76 7.82 -0.99 -23.11
C GLN A 76 7.93 -2.15 -22.09
N PRO A 77 6.89 -2.98 -21.91
CA PRO A 77 6.89 -4.09 -20.94
C PRO A 77 8.00 -5.12 -21.20
N ILE A 78 8.38 -5.34 -22.47
CA ILE A 78 9.49 -6.23 -22.87
C ILE A 78 10.84 -5.71 -22.34
N GLY A 79 11.00 -4.40 -22.19
CA GLY A 79 12.24 -3.77 -21.72
C GLY A 79 12.62 -4.20 -20.31
N HIS A 80 11.64 -4.41 -19.41
CA HIS A 80 11.91 -4.84 -18.04
C HIS A 80 12.44 -6.28 -17.96
N ILE A 81 11.89 -7.19 -18.77
CA ILE A 81 12.32 -8.59 -18.82
C ILE A 81 13.71 -8.70 -19.46
N ALA A 82 13.94 -7.99 -20.57
CA ALA A 82 15.25 -7.93 -21.23
C ALA A 82 16.33 -7.37 -20.30
N GLY A 83 15.99 -6.29 -19.57
CA GLY A 83 16.85 -5.75 -18.51
C GLY A 83 17.17 -6.82 -17.48
N LEU A 84 16.16 -7.46 -16.89
CA LEU A 84 16.34 -8.48 -15.86
C LEU A 84 17.27 -9.61 -16.30
N ILE A 85 17.11 -10.12 -17.53
CA ILE A 85 18.00 -11.13 -18.11
C ILE A 85 19.43 -10.59 -18.19
N GLY A 86 19.61 -9.36 -18.67
CA GLY A 86 20.90 -8.68 -18.71
C GLY A 86 21.55 -8.55 -17.33
N TYR A 87 20.79 -8.16 -16.30
CA TYR A 87 21.28 -8.08 -14.91
C TYR A 87 21.77 -9.45 -14.40
N HIS A 88 21.07 -10.55 -14.70
CA HIS A 88 21.48 -11.89 -14.27
C HIS A 88 22.75 -12.37 -14.97
N ILE A 89 22.82 -12.19 -16.29
CA ILE A 89 24.01 -12.54 -17.09
C ILE A 89 25.21 -11.73 -16.59
N LEU A 90 25.02 -10.44 -16.38
CA LEU A 90 26.10 -9.55 -15.97
C LEU A 90 26.52 -9.78 -14.52
N ALA A 91 25.60 -10.06 -13.61
CA ALA A 91 25.91 -10.44 -12.23
C ALA A 91 26.70 -11.75 -12.16
N LEU A 92 26.31 -12.76 -12.95
CA LEU A 92 27.04 -14.01 -13.07
C LEU A 92 28.46 -13.78 -13.60
N ALA A 93 28.59 -13.04 -14.71
CA ALA A 93 29.89 -12.72 -15.29
C ALA A 93 30.77 -11.92 -14.32
N TYR A 94 30.20 -10.93 -13.62
CA TYR A 94 30.89 -10.11 -12.64
C TYR A 94 31.43 -10.92 -11.47
N VAL A 95 30.61 -11.80 -10.90
CA VAL A 95 31.04 -12.67 -9.79
C VAL A 95 32.16 -13.62 -10.23
N LEU A 96 32.04 -14.24 -11.39
CA LEU A 96 33.02 -15.24 -11.86
C LEU A 96 34.32 -14.64 -12.40
N THR A 97 34.29 -13.40 -12.90
CA THR A 97 35.43 -12.84 -13.66
C THR A 97 36.00 -11.53 -13.12
N VAL A 98 35.34 -10.90 -12.14
CA VAL A 98 35.74 -9.58 -11.62
C VAL A 98 35.90 -9.58 -10.11
N SER A 99 34.84 -9.90 -9.35
CA SER A 99 34.82 -9.66 -7.90
C SER A 99 35.10 -10.90 -7.05
N GLY A 100 34.71 -12.09 -7.52
CA GLY A 100 34.51 -13.25 -6.66
C GLY A 100 33.12 -13.24 -6.00
N PHE A 101 32.73 -14.40 -5.47
CA PHE A 101 31.44 -14.59 -4.79
C PHE A 101 31.49 -14.17 -3.32
N ASP A 102 32.67 -14.21 -2.70
CA ASP A 102 32.96 -13.81 -1.33
C ASP A 102 33.02 -12.28 -1.13
N MET A 103 32.67 -11.50 -2.15
CA MET A 103 32.60 -10.05 -2.02
C MET A 103 31.51 -9.63 -1.01
N PRO A 104 31.73 -8.56 -0.21
CA PRO A 104 30.71 -8.05 0.71
C PRO A 104 29.41 -7.61 0.03
N LEU A 105 29.47 -7.26 -1.26
CA LEU A 105 28.31 -6.80 -2.03
C LEU A 105 27.50 -7.93 -2.66
N ILE A 106 27.82 -9.20 -2.44
CA ILE A 106 27.03 -10.33 -2.97
C ILE A 106 25.56 -10.29 -2.51
N TYR A 107 25.31 -9.69 -1.35
CA TYR A 107 23.97 -9.49 -0.81
C TYR A 107 23.09 -8.56 -1.65
N THR A 108 23.65 -7.75 -2.56
CA THR A 108 22.85 -6.97 -3.52
C THR A 108 22.08 -7.87 -4.49
N TRP A 109 22.44 -9.16 -4.60
CA TRP A 109 21.65 -10.16 -5.32
C TRP A 109 20.25 -10.33 -4.74
N SER A 110 20.04 -10.02 -3.45
CA SER A 110 18.69 -9.99 -2.86
C SER A 110 17.77 -8.98 -3.54
N ALA A 111 18.31 -7.84 -3.99
CA ALA A 111 17.56 -6.85 -4.76
C ALA A 111 17.24 -7.36 -6.18
N LEU A 112 18.13 -8.16 -6.78
CA LEU A 112 17.88 -8.80 -8.07
C LEU A 112 16.80 -9.90 -7.97
N LEU A 113 16.79 -10.66 -6.87
CA LEU A 113 15.74 -11.64 -6.56
C LEU A 113 14.39 -10.94 -6.32
N LEU A 114 14.40 -9.83 -5.59
CA LEU A 114 13.22 -8.99 -5.40
C LEU A 114 12.69 -8.44 -6.73
N ALA A 115 13.55 -7.88 -7.58
CA ALA A 115 13.14 -7.41 -8.90
C ALA A 115 12.53 -8.55 -9.72
N SER A 116 13.12 -9.75 -9.66
CA SER A 116 12.60 -10.93 -10.34
C SER A 116 11.21 -11.36 -9.84
N SER A 117 10.97 -11.26 -8.53
CA SER A 117 9.66 -11.59 -7.95
C SER A 117 8.58 -10.59 -8.37
N VAL A 118 8.94 -9.31 -8.51
CA VAL A 118 8.00 -8.26 -8.94
C VAL A 118 7.60 -8.44 -10.41
N TYR A 119 8.54 -8.78 -11.29
CA TYR A 119 8.26 -8.86 -12.73
C TYR A 119 7.76 -10.24 -13.20
N LEU A 120 8.24 -11.33 -12.60
CA LEU A 120 7.99 -12.71 -13.05
C LEU A 120 7.43 -13.62 -11.95
N GLY A 121 7.07 -13.08 -10.78
CA GLY A 121 6.51 -13.84 -9.67
C GLY A 121 7.44 -14.94 -9.15
N GLN A 122 6.88 -16.10 -8.81
CA GLN A 122 7.65 -17.23 -8.28
C GLN A 122 8.62 -17.82 -9.31
N THR A 123 8.29 -17.78 -10.60
CA THR A 123 9.19 -18.21 -11.68
C THR A 123 10.45 -17.35 -11.72
N GLY A 124 10.31 -16.03 -11.56
CA GLY A 124 11.45 -15.12 -11.46
C GLY A 124 12.37 -15.43 -10.28
N ILE A 125 11.78 -15.72 -9.11
CA ILE A 125 12.56 -16.13 -7.93
C ILE A 125 13.36 -17.40 -8.23
N ASN A 126 12.72 -18.41 -8.82
CA ASN A 126 13.38 -19.68 -9.13
C ASN A 126 14.55 -19.48 -10.11
N ILE A 127 14.38 -18.65 -11.14
CA ILE A 127 15.45 -18.31 -12.08
C ILE A 127 16.60 -17.60 -11.36
N SER A 128 16.29 -16.59 -10.54
CA SER A 128 17.32 -15.84 -9.80
C SER A 128 18.09 -16.72 -8.81
N ILE A 129 17.43 -17.65 -8.12
CA ILE A 129 18.08 -18.61 -7.23
C ILE A 129 18.95 -19.58 -8.04
N ALA A 130 18.45 -20.07 -9.18
CA ALA A 130 19.24 -20.95 -10.06
C ALA A 130 20.49 -20.24 -10.59
N THR A 131 20.40 -18.96 -10.98
CA THR A 131 21.58 -18.18 -11.40
C THR A 131 22.55 -17.92 -10.25
N LEU A 132 22.05 -17.62 -9.05
CA LEU A 132 22.90 -17.47 -7.86
C LEU A 132 23.63 -18.78 -7.52
N PHE A 133 22.92 -19.91 -7.60
CA PHE A 133 23.49 -21.24 -7.42
C PHE A 133 24.57 -21.53 -8.47
N ALA A 134 24.31 -21.24 -9.75
CA ALA A 134 25.30 -21.37 -10.80
C ALA A 134 26.54 -20.49 -10.55
N ALA A 135 26.37 -19.27 -10.05
CA ALA A 135 27.48 -18.39 -9.68
C ALA A 135 28.30 -18.98 -8.51
N ALA A 136 27.64 -19.50 -7.48
CA ALA A 136 28.29 -20.16 -6.35
C ALA A 136 29.05 -21.41 -6.80
N SER A 137 28.42 -22.29 -7.59
CA SER A 137 29.05 -23.51 -8.12
C SER A 137 30.26 -23.19 -8.99
N GLY A 138 30.13 -22.23 -9.91
CA GLY A 138 31.25 -21.78 -10.74
C GLY A 138 32.41 -21.24 -9.90
N SER A 139 32.10 -20.48 -8.85
CA SER A 139 33.11 -19.94 -7.93
C SER A 139 33.82 -21.02 -7.11
N VAL A 140 33.09 -22.06 -6.68
CA VAL A 140 33.68 -23.24 -5.99
C VAL A 140 34.60 -24.00 -6.93
N ILE A 141 34.22 -24.19 -8.19
CA ILE A 141 35.06 -24.88 -9.18
C ILE A 141 36.35 -24.12 -9.43
N ILE A 142 36.29 -22.79 -9.59
CA ILE A 142 37.47 -21.94 -9.83
C ILE A 142 38.45 -22.01 -8.64
N HIS A 143 37.93 -22.11 -7.42
CA HIS A 143 38.72 -22.05 -6.18
C HIS A 143 38.75 -23.39 -5.43
N ALA A 144 38.58 -24.52 -6.12
CA ALA A 144 38.42 -25.83 -5.51
C ALA A 144 39.64 -26.29 -4.68
N SER A 145 40.81 -25.68 -4.89
CA SER A 145 42.03 -25.95 -4.14
C SER A 145 42.21 -25.09 -2.88
N ASP A 146 41.32 -24.12 -2.63
CA ASP A 146 41.38 -23.23 -1.46
C ASP A 146 40.17 -23.44 -0.55
N ASP A 147 40.35 -24.29 0.46
CA ASP A 147 39.31 -24.64 1.44
C ASP A 147 38.72 -23.40 2.12
N LYS A 148 39.53 -22.36 2.38
CA LYS A 148 39.04 -21.14 3.06
C LYS A 148 38.10 -20.36 2.15
N GLN A 149 38.43 -20.25 0.87
CA GLN A 149 37.56 -19.60 -0.10
C GLN A 149 36.29 -20.41 -0.33
N VAL A 150 36.37 -21.73 -0.44
CA VAL A 150 35.17 -22.58 -0.58
C VAL A 150 34.22 -22.38 0.60
N VAL A 151 34.73 -22.42 1.84
CA VAL A 151 33.92 -22.14 3.04
C VAL A 151 33.32 -20.74 3.02
N SER A 152 34.10 -19.72 2.63
CA SER A 152 33.61 -18.34 2.48
C SER A 152 32.46 -18.24 1.47
N ILE A 153 32.57 -18.90 0.32
CA ILE A 153 31.53 -18.93 -0.71
C ILE A 153 30.23 -19.52 -0.16
N VAL A 154 30.31 -20.65 0.57
CA VAL A 154 29.13 -21.28 1.17
C VAL A 154 28.45 -20.35 2.17
N ILE A 155 29.22 -19.67 3.04
CA ILE A 155 28.67 -18.73 4.04
C ILE A 155 27.98 -17.55 3.35
N HIS A 156 28.61 -16.94 2.36
CA HIS A 156 28.02 -15.82 1.60
C HIS A 156 26.77 -16.25 0.83
N PHE A 157 26.74 -17.48 0.30
CA PHE A 157 25.59 -18.02 -0.42
C PHE A 157 24.40 -18.20 0.51
N LEU A 158 24.61 -18.82 1.68
CA LEU A 158 23.59 -18.98 2.71
C LEU A 158 23.11 -17.63 3.23
N GLY A 159 24.02 -16.69 3.51
CA GLY A 159 23.66 -15.34 3.93
C GLY A 159 22.80 -14.60 2.91
N THR A 160 23.13 -14.73 1.62
CA THR A 160 22.34 -14.14 0.52
C THR A 160 20.96 -14.75 0.43
N LEU A 161 20.82 -16.08 0.61
CA LEU A 161 19.52 -16.73 0.66
C LEU A 161 18.68 -16.31 1.88
N ILE A 162 19.30 -16.18 3.06
CA ILE A 162 18.62 -15.73 4.28
C ILE A 162 18.09 -14.31 4.10
N ILE A 163 18.93 -13.37 3.64
CA ILE A 163 18.51 -11.99 3.39
C ILE A 163 17.39 -11.94 2.35
N SER A 164 17.52 -12.71 1.26
CA SER A 164 16.49 -12.78 0.22
C SER A 164 15.17 -13.33 0.75
N TYR A 165 15.21 -14.36 1.59
CA TYR A 165 14.03 -14.92 2.24
C TYR A 165 13.37 -13.92 3.20
N MET A 166 14.16 -13.23 4.03
CA MET A 166 13.67 -12.20 4.94
C MET A 166 12.97 -11.06 4.19
N VAL A 167 13.58 -10.57 3.10
CA VAL A 167 12.98 -9.53 2.25
C VAL A 167 11.66 -10.01 1.66
N LYS A 168 11.60 -11.25 1.14
CA LYS A 168 10.35 -11.85 0.63
C LYS A 168 9.28 -11.95 1.72
N MET A 169 9.66 -12.39 2.92
CA MET A 169 8.76 -12.56 4.05
C MET A 169 8.15 -11.23 4.49
N VAL A 170 8.96 -10.18 4.61
CA VAL A 170 8.48 -8.82 4.97
C VAL A 170 7.47 -8.31 3.94
N ILE A 171 7.77 -8.46 2.64
CA ILE A 171 6.86 -8.00 1.57
C ILE A 171 5.56 -8.80 1.58
N SER A 172 5.64 -10.11 1.80
CA SER A 172 4.46 -10.97 1.90
C SER A 172 3.58 -10.59 3.09
N ALA A 173 4.18 -10.33 4.26
CA ALA A 173 3.45 -9.89 5.45
C ALA A 173 2.75 -8.56 5.20
N GLN A 174 3.45 -7.56 4.64
CA GLN A 174 2.86 -6.26 4.29
C GLN A 174 1.70 -6.38 3.30
N ALA A 175 1.78 -7.30 2.33
CA ALA A 175 0.71 -7.52 1.36
C ALA A 175 -0.55 -8.11 2.03
N ILE A 176 -0.38 -8.99 3.02
CA ILE A 176 -1.48 -9.57 3.80
C ILE A 176 -2.14 -8.49 4.66
N ASP A 177 -1.34 -7.73 5.43
CA ASP A 177 -1.84 -6.67 6.32
C ASP A 177 -2.61 -5.60 5.53
N GLN A 178 -2.10 -5.22 4.36
CA GLN A 178 -2.77 -4.24 3.49
C GLN A 178 -4.10 -4.78 2.94
N ALA A 179 -4.16 -6.07 2.57
CA ALA A 179 -5.39 -6.69 2.09
C ALA A 179 -6.45 -6.78 3.19
N GLU A 180 -6.05 -7.10 4.41
CA GLU A 180 -6.94 -7.13 5.58
C GLU A 180 -7.49 -5.74 5.91
N LEU A 181 -6.63 -4.71 5.91
CA LEU A 181 -7.04 -3.33 6.14
C LEU A 181 -8.08 -2.86 5.11
N LEU A 182 -7.82 -3.08 3.82
CA LEU A 182 -8.76 -2.71 2.74
C LEU A 182 -10.09 -3.45 2.87
N ARG A 183 -10.05 -4.73 3.25
CA ARG A 183 -11.26 -5.52 3.51
C ARG A 183 -12.06 -4.95 4.68
N SER A 184 -11.40 -4.59 5.78
CA SER A 184 -12.04 -3.97 6.95
C SER A 184 -12.70 -2.64 6.60
N GLN A 185 -11.98 -1.76 5.90
CA GLN A 185 -12.51 -0.47 5.42
C GLN A 185 -13.72 -0.64 4.50
N THR A 186 -13.66 -1.62 3.59
CA THR A 186 -14.77 -1.92 2.68
C THR A 186 -16.00 -2.42 3.46
N ALA A 187 -15.80 -3.30 4.45
CA ALA A 187 -16.87 -3.79 5.29
C ALA A 187 -17.52 -2.68 6.14
N GLU A 188 -16.72 -1.81 6.75
CA GLU A 188 -17.21 -0.65 7.51
C GLU A 188 -18.01 0.30 6.61
N ARG A 189 -17.51 0.58 5.41
CA ARG A 189 -18.21 1.43 4.44
C ARG A 189 -19.55 0.84 4.04
N LEU A 190 -19.62 -0.46 3.74
CA LEU A 190 -20.87 -1.14 3.43
C LEU A 190 -21.87 -1.12 4.61
N GLN A 191 -21.38 -1.24 5.84
CA GLN A 191 -22.23 -1.10 7.03
C GLN A 191 -22.80 0.32 7.17
N ARG A 192 -21.95 1.35 6.98
CA ARG A 192 -22.39 2.75 6.99
C ARG A 192 -23.42 3.02 5.90
N ASP A 193 -23.17 2.60 4.67
CA ASP A 193 -24.08 2.78 3.53
C ASP A 193 -25.44 2.09 3.78
N ARG A 194 -25.43 0.92 4.42
CA ARG A 194 -26.65 0.20 4.82
C ARG A 194 -27.42 0.97 5.90
N ILE A 195 -26.76 1.50 6.91
CA ILE A 195 -27.41 2.31 7.96
C ILE A 195 -28.05 3.55 7.34
N VAL A 196 -27.32 4.27 6.49
CA VAL A 196 -27.84 5.45 5.78
C VAL A 196 -29.07 5.08 4.95
N THR A 197 -29.02 3.98 4.22
CA THR A 197 -30.16 3.49 3.43
C THR A 197 -31.37 3.17 4.31
N ILE A 198 -31.17 2.46 5.43
CA ILE A 198 -32.26 2.14 6.36
C ILE A 198 -32.87 3.43 6.92
N VAL A 199 -32.04 4.33 7.46
CA VAL A 199 -32.49 5.60 8.06
C VAL A 199 -33.25 6.46 7.04
N ASN A 200 -32.80 6.51 5.79
CA ASN A 200 -33.47 7.25 4.72
C ASN A 200 -34.81 6.63 4.27
N ASN A 201 -35.02 5.34 4.50
CA ASN A 201 -36.28 4.66 4.16
C ASN A 201 -37.26 4.53 5.34
N LEU A 202 -36.92 5.05 6.53
CA LEU A 202 -37.86 5.10 7.64
C LEU A 202 -38.91 6.20 7.42
N SER A 203 -40.19 5.88 7.57
CA SER A 203 -41.30 6.83 7.42
C SER A 203 -41.30 7.93 8.49
N ASP A 204 -40.72 7.65 9.66
CA ASP A 204 -40.61 8.63 10.73
C ASP A 204 -39.47 9.62 10.45
N ALA A 205 -39.72 10.90 10.72
CA ALA A 205 -38.69 11.93 10.66
C ALA A 205 -37.64 11.69 11.75
N ILE A 206 -36.38 11.51 11.34
CA ILE A 206 -35.24 11.32 12.25
C ILE A 206 -34.29 12.51 12.07
N ILE A 207 -33.95 13.14 13.19
CA ILE A 207 -33.05 14.29 13.25
C ILE A 207 -32.06 14.07 14.38
N SER A 208 -30.77 14.16 14.07
CA SER A 208 -29.70 14.27 15.06
C SER A 208 -29.26 15.73 15.15
N THR A 209 -29.03 16.20 16.38
CA THR A 209 -28.54 17.55 16.65
C THR A 209 -27.32 17.51 17.58
N ASP A 210 -26.55 18.59 17.59
CA ASP A 210 -25.54 18.83 18.62
C ASP A 210 -26.18 19.35 19.93
N ARG A 211 -25.34 19.71 20.91
CA ARG A 211 -25.79 20.20 22.23
C ARG A 211 -26.56 21.52 22.17
N ASN A 212 -26.41 22.29 21.10
CA ASN A 212 -27.07 23.59 20.91
C ASN A 212 -28.32 23.46 20.01
N GLY A 213 -28.71 22.25 19.62
CA GLY A 213 -29.84 22.01 18.72
C GLY A 213 -29.51 22.22 17.24
N ILE A 214 -28.23 22.30 16.87
CA ILE A 214 -27.80 22.42 15.47
C ILE A 214 -27.88 21.05 14.81
N ILE A 215 -28.62 20.95 13.71
CA ILE A 215 -28.85 19.69 13.00
C ILE A 215 -27.55 19.18 12.38
N SER A 216 -27.18 17.94 12.69
CA SER A 216 -25.99 17.26 12.16
C SER A 216 -26.33 16.19 11.13
N LEU A 217 -27.46 15.49 11.29
CA LEU A 217 -27.94 14.44 10.40
C LEU A 217 -29.47 14.48 10.37
N TYR A 218 -30.05 14.14 9.23
CA TYR A 218 -31.50 14.02 9.07
C TYR A 218 -31.81 13.03 7.94
N ASN A 219 -33.02 12.45 7.95
CA ASN A 219 -33.48 11.56 6.88
C ASN A 219 -34.45 12.27 5.92
N ALA A 220 -34.83 11.60 4.82
CA ALA A 220 -35.77 12.15 3.84
C ALA A 220 -37.15 12.48 4.45
N SER A 221 -37.60 11.70 5.43
CA SER A 221 -38.86 11.94 6.13
C SER A 221 -38.85 13.23 6.95
N ALA A 222 -37.71 13.67 7.44
CA ALA A 222 -37.57 14.98 8.10
C ALA A 222 -37.71 16.15 7.11
N LEU A 223 -37.16 16.03 5.89
CA LEU A 223 -37.37 17.03 4.83
C LEU A 223 -38.86 17.11 4.43
N ASN A 224 -39.50 15.95 4.27
CA ASN A 224 -40.93 15.87 3.97
C ASN A 224 -41.79 16.45 5.11
N LEU A 225 -41.44 16.17 6.37
CA LEU A 225 -42.15 16.72 7.52
C LEU A 225 -42.07 18.25 7.56
N PHE A 226 -40.90 18.83 7.28
CA PHE A 226 -40.73 20.28 7.25
C PHE A 226 -41.16 20.93 5.93
N ASP A 227 -41.66 20.13 4.98
CA ASP A 227 -42.06 20.58 3.64
C ASP A 227 -40.99 21.47 2.98
N THR A 228 -39.75 20.98 3.00
CA THR A 228 -38.59 21.76 2.54
C THR A 228 -37.62 20.92 1.72
N ASN A 229 -37.08 21.54 0.66
CA ASN A 229 -36.00 20.99 -0.16
C ASN A 229 -34.63 21.60 0.20
N THR A 230 -34.58 22.48 1.21
CA THR A 230 -33.32 23.04 1.67
C THR A 230 -32.58 22.10 2.60
N ASP A 231 -31.25 22.10 2.51
CA ASP A 231 -30.41 21.41 3.47
C ASP A 231 -30.69 21.92 4.89
N LEU A 232 -30.94 20.99 5.80
CA LEU A 232 -31.21 21.24 7.21
C LEU A 232 -29.92 21.28 8.04
N ALA A 233 -28.82 20.68 7.54
CA ALA A 233 -27.58 20.57 8.28
C ALA A 233 -26.99 21.95 8.61
N GLY A 234 -26.43 22.10 9.81
CA GLY A 234 -25.80 23.34 10.27
C GLY A 234 -26.78 24.44 10.72
N LYS A 235 -28.09 24.20 10.70
CA LYS A 235 -29.12 25.13 11.16
C LYS A 235 -29.78 24.62 12.46
N CYS A 236 -30.39 25.52 13.21
CA CYS A 236 -31.07 25.12 14.45
C CYS A 236 -32.40 24.44 14.13
N ILE A 237 -32.72 23.36 14.86
CA ILE A 237 -33.99 22.65 14.69
C ILE A 237 -35.20 23.56 14.91
N ASP A 238 -35.10 24.49 15.86
CA ASP A 238 -36.17 25.43 16.20
C ASP A 238 -36.40 26.53 15.15
N ASP A 239 -35.57 26.61 14.09
CA ASP A 239 -35.75 27.54 12.96
C ASP A 239 -36.77 27.01 11.94
N PHE A 240 -36.91 25.69 11.84
CA PHE A 240 -37.78 25.02 10.86
C PHE A 240 -39.16 24.68 11.41
N ILE A 241 -39.31 24.65 12.73
CA ILE A 241 -40.54 24.21 13.36
C ILE A 241 -40.91 25.09 14.55
N SER A 242 -42.11 25.64 14.49
CA SER A 242 -42.72 26.34 15.62
C SER A 242 -43.68 25.39 16.32
N ILE A 243 -43.30 24.95 17.53
CA ILE A 243 -44.05 23.95 18.30
C ILE A 243 -44.68 24.59 19.52
N ILE A 244 -45.91 24.20 19.81
CA ILE A 244 -46.60 24.49 21.05
C ILE A 244 -47.04 23.19 21.73
N ASP A 245 -47.12 23.19 23.06
CA ASP A 245 -47.70 22.09 23.82
C ASP A 245 -49.24 22.23 23.96
N LYS A 246 -49.88 21.26 24.63
CA LYS A 246 -51.32 21.28 24.92
C LYS A 246 -51.82 22.54 25.65
N ASN A 247 -50.94 23.23 26.38
CA ASN A 247 -51.25 24.45 27.12
C ASN A 247 -50.98 25.72 26.28
N LYS A 248 -50.67 25.57 24.99
CA LYS A 248 -50.28 26.64 24.06
C LYS A 248 -48.96 27.34 24.45
N GLN A 249 -48.11 26.67 25.22
CA GLN A 249 -46.78 27.19 25.56
C GLN A 249 -45.77 26.84 24.46
N PRO A 250 -44.85 27.76 24.08
CA PRO A 250 -43.79 27.46 23.13
C PRO A 250 -42.93 26.29 23.62
N PHE A 251 -42.65 25.36 22.71
CA PHE A 251 -41.77 24.22 22.96
C PHE A 251 -40.52 24.35 22.09
N LYS A 252 -39.36 24.54 22.72
CA LYS A 252 -38.06 24.65 22.05
C LYS A 252 -37.29 23.34 22.18
N PHE A 253 -37.02 22.68 21.06
CA PHE A 253 -36.32 21.40 21.04
C PHE A 253 -34.88 21.54 21.53
N ALA A 254 -34.16 22.61 21.16
CA ALA A 254 -32.78 22.82 21.59
C ALA A 254 -32.65 22.79 23.14
N ASP A 255 -33.51 23.52 23.84
CA ASP A 255 -33.52 23.57 25.31
C ASP A 255 -33.85 22.21 25.93
N LYS A 256 -34.84 21.51 25.37
CA LYS A 256 -35.29 20.20 25.89
C LYS A 256 -34.27 19.11 25.63
N LEU A 257 -33.66 19.07 24.45
CA LEU A 257 -32.57 18.16 24.10
C LEU A 257 -31.35 18.37 25.00
N HIS A 258 -30.97 19.63 25.25
CA HIS A 258 -29.86 19.95 26.15
C HIS A 258 -30.11 19.51 27.60
N SER A 259 -31.33 19.70 28.11
CA SER A 259 -31.69 19.33 29.49
C SER A 259 -32.02 17.85 29.70
N ALA A 260 -32.30 17.10 28.63
CA ALA A 260 -32.69 15.70 28.71
C ALA A 260 -31.54 14.81 29.18
N LYS A 261 -31.76 14.06 30.27
CA LYS A 261 -30.81 13.06 30.78
C LYS A 261 -31.09 11.65 30.27
N THR A 262 -32.33 11.39 29.87
CA THR A 262 -32.86 10.10 29.40
C THR A 262 -33.80 10.33 28.23
N THR A 263 -34.15 9.26 27.51
CA THR A 263 -35.21 9.30 26.48
C THR A 263 -36.50 9.89 27.05
N GLN A 264 -37.13 10.78 26.29
CA GLN A 264 -38.41 11.40 26.59
C GLN A 264 -39.37 11.15 25.42
N TYR A 265 -40.65 11.00 25.73
CA TYR A 265 -41.74 10.88 24.76
C TYR A 265 -42.79 11.96 25.01
N ARG A 266 -43.27 12.59 23.94
CA ARG A 266 -44.30 13.62 23.95
C ARG A 266 -45.27 13.40 22.79
N ASP A 267 -46.56 13.39 23.05
CA ASP A 267 -47.65 13.23 22.05
C ASP A 267 -48.66 14.40 22.08
N ASP A 268 -48.33 15.43 22.84
CA ASP A 268 -49.12 16.62 23.11
C ASP A 268 -48.57 17.86 22.38
N LEU A 269 -47.68 17.65 21.41
CA LEU A 269 -47.04 18.70 20.63
C LEU A 269 -47.84 18.99 19.37
N THR A 270 -47.96 20.27 19.03
CA THR A 270 -48.52 20.73 17.75
C THR A 270 -47.52 21.63 17.08
N ALA A 271 -47.14 21.29 15.85
CA ALA A 271 -46.28 22.11 15.02
C ALA A 271 -47.08 22.90 13.99
N ARG A 272 -46.62 24.10 13.70
CA ARG A 272 -47.08 24.87 12.55
C ARG A 272 -46.05 24.79 11.42
N ILE A 273 -46.40 24.11 10.33
CA ILE A 273 -45.54 23.88 9.16
C ILE A 273 -46.34 24.28 7.92
N SER A 274 -45.76 25.07 7.01
CA SER A 274 -46.43 25.55 5.77
C SER A 274 -47.85 26.09 6.00
N ASN A 275 -48.05 26.77 7.13
CA ASN A 275 -49.33 27.36 7.58
C ASN A 275 -50.42 26.36 8.02
N GLU A 276 -50.12 25.06 8.09
CA GLU A 276 -50.96 24.02 8.64
C GLU A 276 -50.59 23.69 10.08
N SER A 277 -51.54 23.17 10.86
CA SER A 277 -51.30 22.70 12.24
C SER A 277 -51.29 21.18 12.28
N ILE A 278 -50.12 20.61 12.55
CA ILE A 278 -49.87 19.16 12.56
C ILE A 278 -49.62 18.72 13.99
N ARG A 279 -50.37 17.73 14.47
CA ARG A 279 -50.08 17.10 15.78
C ARG A 279 -48.87 16.19 15.64
N LEU A 280 -47.90 16.33 16.53
CA LEU A 280 -46.64 15.58 16.50
C LEU A 280 -46.52 14.66 17.72
N GLY A 281 -46.10 13.43 17.45
CA GLY A 281 -45.45 12.57 18.42
C GLY A 281 -43.94 12.73 18.29
N ALA A 282 -43.24 13.08 19.37
CA ALA A 282 -41.80 13.23 19.38
C ALA A 282 -41.17 12.36 20.47
N THR A 283 -40.21 11.54 20.05
CA THR A 283 -39.29 10.85 20.95
C THR A 283 -37.92 11.48 20.80
N TYR A 284 -37.32 11.95 21.89
CA TYR A 284 -35.96 12.50 21.86
C TYR A 284 -35.11 11.85 22.94
N SER A 285 -33.88 11.51 22.59
CA SER A 285 -32.94 10.82 23.49
C SER A 285 -31.55 11.41 23.36
N PRO A 286 -30.87 11.74 24.48
CA PRO A 286 -29.52 12.28 24.45
C PRO A 286 -28.51 11.19 24.06
N ILE A 287 -27.70 11.45 23.03
CA ILE A 287 -26.60 10.58 22.64
C ILE A 287 -25.35 11.00 23.41
N ARG A 288 -24.79 10.09 24.22
CA ARG A 288 -23.53 10.31 24.93
C ARG A 288 -22.43 9.53 24.23
N SER A 289 -21.32 10.19 23.90
CA SER A 289 -20.10 9.45 23.59
C SER A 289 -19.68 8.71 24.84
N THR A 290 -19.52 7.40 24.74
CA THR A 290 -18.70 6.61 25.68
C THR A 290 -17.26 7.10 25.65
#